data_AF-A0A8H7G6U2-F1
#
_entry.id   AF-A0A8H7G6U2-F1
#
_cell.length_a   1.000
_cell.length_b   1.000
_cell.length_c   1.000
_cell.angle_alpha   90.00
_cell.angle_beta   90.00
_cell.angle_gamma   90.00
#
_symmetry.space_group_name_H-M   'P 1'
#
loop_
_entity.id
_entity.type
_entity.pdbx_description
1 polymer ?
#
loop_
_entity_poly.entity_id
_entity_poly.type
_entity_poly.pdbx_seq_one_letter_code
_entity_poly.pdbx_strand_id
1 'polypeptide(L)'
;MTSTSCTPFSSINDILASAEAGQLNITNAVSTCQEICTLAWGVGNPDLSGIGMNVCYIFQAILTFLFGPIFCVVYWYRERFAEETIKHLEELHDGFLDVSAQFSIPVAVGAVTRFLQKPPFYEITFMHSLLTMQFLSLLSTAVTAGIFETRKSSMRITVICLYGLLEFGFYMGLVGGLRTSGARWDAIDQLGEACKTYGTLLPGFEEIPKLHGIVPHATVKEFFNGSNRGYRAFWTVVGLILAAIAALIVLAGTIWGLRWLFINKDIRLLGLMTLAFTVGTIVELGMMERTRSIMQAITGAEFGDNQWGFGQVVSLFLWVPICIQAAYTGMQWRLNDRLPISGSGAKHASPVTRPLL
;
A
#
# COMPACT_ATOMS: atom_id res chain seq x y z
N MET A 1 20.34 6.60 43.71
CA MET A 1 19.71 5.44 43.06
C MET A 1 20.58 5.09 41.86
N THR A 2 21.41 4.07 42.00
CA THR A 2 22.22 3.55 40.90
C THR A 2 21.29 2.85 39.92
N SER A 3 21.10 3.42 38.74
CA SER A 3 20.41 2.81 37.62
C SER A 3 21.18 1.54 37.21
N THR A 4 20.79 0.39 37.76
CA THR A 4 21.13 -0.90 37.16
C THR A 4 20.56 -0.90 35.75
N SER A 5 21.43 -0.73 34.75
CA SER A 5 21.03 -0.73 33.36
C SER A 5 20.38 -2.07 33.04
N CYS A 6 19.15 -2.05 32.55
CA CYS A 6 18.36 -3.23 32.28
C CYS A 6 18.79 -3.98 30.99
N THR A 7 20.07 -4.00 30.67
CA THR A 7 20.55 -4.13 29.28
C THR A 7 21.25 -5.47 28.99
N PRO A 8 20.56 -6.62 28.95
CA PRO A 8 21.03 -7.74 28.14
C PRO A 8 20.48 -7.70 26.71
N PHE A 9 19.38 -6.99 26.45
CA PHE A 9 18.72 -6.99 25.15
C PHE A 9 19.11 -5.77 24.31
N SER A 10 19.49 -6.02 23.06
CA SER A 10 19.82 -4.98 22.08
C SER A 10 18.66 -4.68 21.13
N SER A 11 17.75 -5.64 20.98
CA SER A 11 16.59 -5.53 20.09
C SER A 11 15.38 -6.29 20.63
N ILE A 12 14.22 -5.95 20.11
CA ILE A 12 12.98 -6.67 20.39
C ILE A 12 13.03 -8.14 19.98
N ASN A 13 13.80 -8.46 18.94
CA ASN A 13 13.96 -9.84 18.48
C ASN A 13 14.71 -10.70 19.50
N ASP A 14 15.61 -10.10 20.29
CA ASP A 14 16.32 -10.83 21.34
C ASP A 14 15.34 -11.21 22.46
N ILE A 15 14.45 -10.28 22.83
CA ILE A 15 13.39 -10.50 23.84
C ILE A 15 12.44 -11.61 23.38
N LEU A 16 11.94 -11.51 22.14
CA LEU A 16 11.02 -12.50 21.59
C LEU A 16 11.68 -13.87 21.46
N ALA A 17 12.93 -13.95 20.98
CA ALA A 17 13.66 -15.22 20.88
C ALA A 17 13.91 -15.87 22.26
N SER A 18 14.26 -15.08 23.28
CA SER A 18 14.42 -15.59 24.65
C SER A 18 13.10 -16.05 25.27
N ALA A 19 12.00 -15.34 25.00
CA ALA A 19 10.67 -15.75 25.46
C ALA A 19 10.21 -17.05 24.76
N GLU A 20 10.39 -17.16 23.44
CA GLU A 20 10.10 -18.37 22.66
C GLU A 20 10.89 -19.59 23.14
N ALA A 21 12.14 -19.38 23.58
CA ALA A 21 12.97 -20.42 24.17
C ALA A 21 12.56 -20.80 25.60
N GLY A 22 11.55 -20.15 26.19
CA GLY A 22 11.12 -20.35 27.58
C GLY A 22 12.14 -19.82 28.61
N GLN A 23 13.10 -19.00 28.18
CA GLN A 23 14.19 -18.48 29.02
C GLN A 23 13.82 -17.16 29.71
N LEU A 24 12.74 -16.51 29.26
CA LEU A 24 12.32 -15.20 29.75
C LEU A 24 10.81 -15.20 30.07
N ASN A 25 10.46 -14.81 31.30
CA ASN A 25 9.08 -14.47 31.66
C ASN A 25 8.87 -12.97 31.38
N ILE A 26 8.13 -12.64 30.33
CA ILE A 26 7.95 -11.27 29.84
C ILE A 26 7.34 -10.36 30.91
N THR A 27 6.28 -10.80 31.58
CA THR A 27 5.59 -10.02 32.60
C THR A 27 6.53 -9.62 33.74
N ASN A 28 7.38 -10.55 34.19
CA ASN A 28 8.36 -10.28 35.24
C ASN A 28 9.53 -9.41 34.75
N ALA A 29 9.95 -9.58 33.49
CA ALA A 29 11.01 -8.76 32.90
C ALA A 29 10.58 -7.29 32.77
N VAL A 30 9.36 -7.05 32.28
CA VAL A 30 8.79 -5.70 32.11
C VAL A 30 8.51 -5.04 33.46
N SER A 31 8.04 -5.78 34.48
CA SER A 31 7.82 -5.22 35.82
C SER A 31 9.14 -4.81 36.49
N THR A 32 10.23 -5.50 36.17
CA THR A 32 11.58 -5.16 36.65
C THR A 32 12.19 -4.03 35.82
N CYS A 33 11.90 -3.97 34.52
CA CYS A 33 12.42 -2.93 33.64
C CYS A 33 11.42 -2.40 32.61
N GLN A 34 10.99 -1.17 32.84
CA GLN A 34 10.03 -0.47 31.99
C GLN A 34 10.62 -0.02 30.64
N GLU A 35 11.96 0.11 30.54
CA GLU A 35 12.65 0.47 29.27
C GLU A 35 12.43 -0.57 28.17
N ILE A 36 12.09 -1.81 28.52
CA ILE A 36 11.72 -2.87 27.57
C ILE A 36 10.55 -2.42 26.68
N CYS A 37 9.55 -1.73 27.24
CA CYS A 37 8.43 -1.22 26.45
C CYS A 37 8.87 -0.15 25.45
N THR A 38 9.77 0.74 25.86
CA THR A 38 10.30 1.78 24.97
C THR A 38 11.19 1.18 23.87
N LEU A 39 11.97 0.14 24.19
CA LEU A 39 12.75 -0.61 23.21
C LEU A 39 11.85 -1.36 22.21
N ALA A 40 10.73 -1.91 22.68
CA ALA A 40 9.81 -2.69 21.86
C ALA A 40 9.01 -1.83 20.88
N TRP A 41 8.49 -0.68 21.31
CA TRP A 41 7.73 0.23 20.44
C TRP A 41 8.59 1.28 19.75
N GLY A 42 9.79 1.57 20.26
CA GLY A 42 10.69 2.56 19.68
C GLY A 42 10.19 3.99 19.79
N VAL A 43 10.98 4.92 19.25
CA VAL A 43 10.71 6.37 19.28
C VAL A 43 10.26 6.93 17.93
N GLY A 44 10.13 6.06 16.92
CA GLY A 44 9.82 6.43 15.55
C GLY A 44 11.04 6.58 14.65
N ASN A 45 10.77 6.79 13.37
CA ASN A 45 11.77 6.94 12.32
C ASN A 45 11.36 8.09 11.40
N PRO A 46 12.01 9.27 11.51
CA PRO A 46 11.63 10.43 10.73
C PRO A 46 11.76 10.20 9.21
N ASP A 47 12.57 9.27 8.74
CA ASP A 47 12.70 9.02 7.30
C ASP A 47 11.47 8.31 6.71
N LEU A 48 10.68 7.60 7.53
CA LEU A 48 9.45 6.92 7.11
C LEU A 48 8.21 7.70 7.54
N SER A 49 8.16 8.10 8.80
CA SER A 49 6.98 8.70 9.42
C SER A 49 7.20 10.16 9.79
N GLY A 50 8.28 10.81 9.36
CA GLY A 50 8.51 12.22 9.65
C GLY A 50 7.48 13.16 9.06
N ILE A 51 7.41 14.40 9.57
CA ILE A 51 6.42 15.40 9.18
C ILE A 51 6.38 15.60 7.66
N GLY A 52 7.53 15.77 6.99
CA GLY A 52 7.55 16.01 5.55
C GLY A 52 7.07 14.81 4.73
N MET A 53 7.39 13.57 5.16
CA MET A 53 6.87 12.36 4.52
C MET A 53 5.36 12.24 4.71
N ASN A 54 4.88 12.56 5.92
CA ASN A 54 3.47 12.53 6.24
C ASN A 54 2.66 13.52 5.37
N VAL A 55 3.20 14.72 5.14
CA VAL A 55 2.62 15.67 4.18
C VAL A 55 2.56 15.08 2.77
N CYS A 56 3.62 14.41 2.31
CA CYS A 56 3.60 13.72 1.01
C CYS A 56 2.52 12.62 0.95
N TYR A 57 2.30 11.87 2.03
CA TYR A 57 1.27 10.83 2.07
C TYR A 57 -0.14 11.41 2.01
N ILE A 58 -0.40 12.48 2.76
CA ILE A 58 -1.66 13.22 2.69
C ILE A 58 -1.88 13.77 1.28
N PHE A 59 -0.85 14.36 0.70
CA PHE A 59 -0.92 14.93 -0.64
C PHE A 59 -1.19 13.86 -1.69
N GLN A 60 -0.51 12.72 -1.63
CA GLN A 60 -0.76 11.57 -2.48
C GLN A 60 -2.20 11.07 -2.34
N ALA A 61 -2.72 10.90 -1.13
CA ALA A 61 -4.10 10.43 -0.91
C ALA A 61 -5.14 11.40 -1.50
N ILE A 62 -4.93 12.71 -1.36
CA ILE A 62 -5.79 13.74 -1.97
C ILE A 62 -5.74 13.64 -3.49
N LEU A 63 -4.55 13.58 -4.08
CA LEU A 63 -4.41 13.46 -5.53
C LEU A 63 -4.96 12.14 -6.06
N THR A 64 -4.83 11.04 -5.32
CA THR A 64 -5.44 9.74 -5.67
C THR A 64 -6.96 9.83 -5.68
N PHE A 65 -7.58 10.58 -4.78
CA PHE A 65 -9.01 10.83 -4.84
C PHE A 65 -9.42 11.67 -6.07
N LEU A 66 -8.63 12.70 -6.40
CA LEU A 66 -8.89 13.56 -7.55
C LEU A 66 -8.68 12.82 -8.89
N PHE A 67 -7.56 12.11 -9.04
CA PHE A 67 -7.19 11.40 -10.26
C PHE A 67 -7.75 9.97 -10.31
N GLY A 68 -8.35 9.47 -9.24
CA GLY A 68 -9.05 8.19 -9.21
C GLY A 68 -10.55 8.37 -9.51
N PRO A 69 -11.42 8.30 -8.49
CA PRO A 69 -12.88 8.31 -8.67
C PRO A 69 -13.41 9.63 -9.26
N ILE A 70 -12.87 10.79 -8.86
CA ILE A 70 -13.35 12.08 -9.40
C ILE A 70 -13.02 12.18 -10.89
N PHE A 71 -11.84 11.73 -11.30
CA PHE A 71 -11.47 11.67 -12.71
C PHE A 71 -12.40 10.75 -13.51
N CYS A 72 -12.79 9.59 -12.98
CA CYS A 72 -13.79 8.74 -13.63
C CYS A 72 -15.13 9.46 -13.83
N VAL A 73 -15.57 10.28 -12.86
CA VAL A 73 -16.79 11.09 -12.99
C VAL A 73 -16.62 12.17 -14.05
N VAL A 74 -15.50 12.90 -14.06
CA VAL A 74 -15.23 13.91 -15.09
C VAL A 74 -15.22 13.27 -16.48
N TYR A 75 -14.54 12.13 -16.62
CA TYR A 75 -14.43 11.39 -17.87
C TYR A 75 -15.77 10.79 -18.32
N TRP A 76 -16.65 10.41 -17.38
CA TRP A 76 -18.03 10.02 -17.71
C TRP A 76 -18.79 11.14 -18.44
N TYR A 77 -18.53 12.41 -18.09
CA TYR A 77 -19.12 13.59 -18.73
C TYR A 77 -18.27 14.16 -19.88
N ARG A 78 -17.36 13.38 -20.45
CA ARG A 78 -16.40 13.85 -21.46
C ARG A 78 -17.02 14.52 -22.69
N GLU A 79 -18.23 14.13 -23.10
CA GLU A 79 -18.95 14.73 -24.24
C GLU A 79 -19.23 16.23 -24.05
N ARG A 80 -19.13 16.74 -22.82
CA ARG A 80 -19.30 18.17 -22.51
C ARG A 80 -18.01 18.98 -22.70
N PHE A 81 -16.88 18.34 -22.92
CA PHE A 81 -15.57 18.99 -23.00
C PHE A 81 -15.01 18.90 -24.41
N ALA A 82 -14.13 19.85 -24.76
CA ALA A 82 -13.39 19.79 -26.02
C ALA A 82 -12.41 18.60 -26.00
N GLU A 83 -12.20 17.98 -27.17
CA GLU A 83 -11.27 16.83 -27.32
C GLU A 83 -9.86 17.14 -26.82
N GLU A 84 -9.38 18.37 -27.08
CA GLU A 84 -8.08 18.85 -26.60
C GLU A 84 -8.00 18.91 -25.06
N THR A 85 -9.10 19.31 -24.40
CA THR A 85 -9.17 19.33 -22.93
C THR A 85 -9.11 17.91 -22.35
N ILE A 86 -9.84 16.97 -22.96
CA ILE A 86 -9.77 15.56 -22.55
C ILE A 86 -8.35 15.03 -22.72
N LYS A 87 -7.71 15.29 -23.85
CA LYS A 87 -6.32 14.88 -24.08
C LYS A 87 -5.36 15.40 -23.01
N HIS A 88 -5.45 16.68 -22.64
CA HIS A 88 -4.61 17.25 -21.57
C HIS A 88 -4.93 16.68 -20.18
N LEU A 89 -6.19 16.31 -19.92
CA LEU A 89 -6.55 15.60 -18.69
C LEU A 89 -5.97 14.18 -18.65
N GLU A 90 -5.99 13.45 -19.77
CA GLU A 90 -5.35 12.13 -19.88
C GLU A 90 -3.83 12.23 -19.67
N GLU A 91 -3.17 13.25 -20.24
CA GLU A 91 -1.75 13.52 -20.06
C GLU A 91 -1.40 13.89 -18.61
N LEU A 92 -2.25 14.70 -17.97
CA LEU A 92 -2.09 15.08 -16.56
C LEU A 92 -2.23 13.87 -15.63
N HIS A 93 -3.22 13.01 -15.88
CA HIS A 93 -3.40 11.76 -15.13
C HIS A 93 -2.21 10.82 -15.32
N ASP A 94 -1.72 10.64 -16.55
CA ASP A 94 -0.52 9.83 -16.81
C ASP A 94 0.70 10.37 -16.06
N GLY A 95 0.87 11.70 -16.02
CA GLY A 95 1.91 12.34 -15.24
C GLY A 95 1.78 12.03 -13.75
N PHE A 96 0.57 12.13 -13.20
CA PHE A 96 0.34 11.81 -11.79
C PHE A 96 0.65 10.34 -11.47
N LEU A 97 0.25 9.40 -12.33
CA LEU A 97 0.58 7.99 -12.19
C LEU A 97 2.10 7.76 -12.12
N ASP A 98 2.87 8.46 -12.96
CA ASP A 98 4.33 8.34 -12.98
C ASP A 98 4.97 8.93 -11.73
N VAL A 99 4.53 10.11 -11.28
CA VAL A 99 5.00 10.71 -10.04
C VAL A 99 4.63 9.87 -8.82
N SER A 100 3.42 9.32 -8.79
CA SER A 100 3.01 8.40 -7.72
C SER A 100 3.90 7.16 -7.68
N ALA A 101 4.23 6.55 -8.82
CA ALA A 101 5.14 5.40 -8.87
C ALA A 101 6.59 5.77 -8.47
N GLN A 102 7.07 6.93 -8.91
CA GLN A 102 8.41 7.44 -8.54
C GLN A 102 8.51 7.76 -7.05
N PHE A 103 7.40 8.10 -6.40
CA PHE A 103 7.34 8.28 -4.96
C PHE A 103 7.17 6.95 -4.21
N SER A 104 6.22 6.11 -4.63
CA SER A 104 5.84 4.90 -3.92
C SER A 104 6.94 3.85 -3.93
N ILE A 105 7.60 3.60 -5.07
CA ILE A 105 8.55 2.49 -5.22
C ILE A 105 9.78 2.68 -4.32
N PRO A 106 10.43 3.86 -4.28
CA PRO A 106 11.52 4.10 -3.33
C PRO A 106 11.08 4.01 -1.87
N VAL A 107 9.86 4.45 -1.54
CA VAL A 107 9.29 4.31 -0.19
C VAL A 107 9.10 2.82 0.15
N ALA A 108 8.63 2.01 -0.80
CA ALA A 108 8.47 0.57 -0.64
C ALA A 108 9.81 -0.15 -0.43
N VAL A 109 10.83 0.21 -1.21
CA VAL A 109 12.21 -0.27 -1.03
C VAL A 109 12.74 0.12 0.34
N GLY A 110 12.55 1.38 0.75
CA GLY A 110 12.96 1.89 2.07
C GLY A 110 12.30 1.14 3.22
N ALA A 111 10.99 0.92 3.14
CA ALA A 111 10.22 0.17 4.14
C ALA A 111 10.70 -1.28 4.24
N VAL A 112 10.87 -2.00 3.12
CA VAL A 112 11.36 -3.39 3.16
C VAL A 112 12.79 -3.45 3.68
N THR A 113 13.66 -2.52 3.28
CA THR A 113 15.02 -2.44 3.80
C THR A 113 15.02 -2.22 5.30
N ARG A 114 14.20 -1.29 5.79
CA ARG A 114 14.05 -1.01 7.22
C ARG A 114 13.47 -2.21 7.96
N PHE A 115 12.50 -2.90 7.39
CA PHE A 115 11.93 -4.14 7.94
C PHE A 115 12.99 -5.23 8.16
N LEU A 116 13.91 -5.40 7.21
CA LEU A 116 15.03 -6.35 7.34
C LEU A 116 16.02 -5.95 8.46
N GLN A 117 16.07 -4.68 8.84
CA GLN A 117 16.86 -4.17 9.96
C GLN A 117 16.17 -4.34 11.32
N LYS A 118 15.14 -5.20 11.41
CA LYS A 118 14.50 -5.59 12.68
C LYS A 118 13.94 -4.39 13.47
N PRO A 119 13.04 -3.59 12.87
CA PRO A 119 12.53 -2.38 13.50
C PRO A 119 11.60 -2.69 14.68
N PRO A 120 11.33 -1.70 15.55
CA PRO A 120 10.36 -1.81 16.63
C PRO A 120 8.91 -1.93 16.10
N PHE A 121 7.98 -2.32 16.98
CA PHE A 121 6.59 -2.59 16.64
C PHE A 121 5.83 -1.40 16.02
N TYR A 122 6.12 -0.17 16.47
CA TYR A 122 5.54 1.03 15.87
C TYR A 122 5.86 1.11 14.38
N GLU A 123 7.15 1.04 14.04
CA GLU A 123 7.63 1.15 12.66
C GLU A 123 7.08 0.00 11.81
N ILE A 124 6.98 -1.21 12.35
CA ILE A 124 6.36 -2.35 11.67
C ILE A 124 4.90 -2.05 11.30
N THR A 125 4.12 -1.59 12.28
CA THR A 125 2.70 -1.25 12.09
C THR A 125 2.53 -0.11 11.09
N PHE A 126 3.37 0.92 11.21
CA PHE A 126 3.37 2.06 10.31
C PHE A 126 3.70 1.65 8.88
N MET A 127 4.76 0.85 8.68
CA MET A 127 5.15 0.36 7.35
C MET A 127 4.07 -0.51 6.71
N HIS A 128 3.35 -1.31 7.49
CA HIS A 128 2.24 -2.11 6.98
C HIS A 128 1.16 -1.23 6.37
N SER A 129 0.64 -0.26 7.13
CA SER A 129 -0.35 0.68 6.61
C SER A 129 0.21 1.55 5.47
N LEU A 130 1.47 1.96 5.55
CA LEU A 130 2.14 2.73 4.50
C LEU A 130 2.16 1.96 3.17
N LEU A 131 2.65 0.72 3.15
CA LEU A 131 2.73 -0.03 1.89
C LEU A 131 1.35 -0.40 1.35
N THR A 132 0.38 -0.67 2.23
CA THR A 132 -1.02 -0.85 1.81
C THR A 132 -1.56 0.42 1.16
N MET A 133 -1.35 1.60 1.77
CA MET A 133 -1.75 2.89 1.20
C MET A 133 -1.10 3.12 -0.17
N GLN A 134 0.22 2.91 -0.28
CA GLN A 134 0.96 3.08 -1.54
C GLN A 134 0.43 2.17 -2.65
N PHE A 135 0.23 0.89 -2.34
CA PHE A 135 -0.27 -0.09 -3.28
C PHE A 135 -1.70 0.22 -3.74
N LEU A 136 -2.61 0.53 -2.82
CA LEU A 136 -4.00 0.88 -3.15
C LEU A 136 -4.09 2.17 -3.97
N SER A 137 -3.24 3.15 -3.67
CA SER A 137 -3.13 4.41 -4.41
C SER A 137 -2.70 4.19 -5.86
N LEU A 138 -1.66 3.38 -6.08
CA LEU A 138 -1.20 3.03 -7.42
C LEU A 138 -2.24 2.19 -8.17
N LEU A 139 -2.94 1.28 -7.49
CA LEU A 139 -3.98 0.46 -8.11
C LEU A 139 -5.19 1.30 -8.52
N SER A 140 -5.60 2.26 -7.68
CA SER A 140 -6.67 3.22 -8.00
C SER A 140 -6.35 3.97 -9.30
N THR A 141 -5.17 4.57 -9.39
CA THR A 141 -4.76 5.36 -10.57
C THR A 141 -4.52 4.49 -11.82
N ALA A 142 -3.92 3.30 -11.67
CA ALA A 142 -3.73 2.38 -12.78
C ALA A 142 -5.07 1.87 -13.37
N VAL A 143 -6.06 1.62 -12.52
CA VAL A 143 -7.42 1.24 -12.97
C VAL A 143 -8.09 2.40 -13.69
N THR A 144 -7.97 3.62 -13.18
CA THR A 144 -8.47 4.82 -13.88
C THR A 144 -7.85 4.97 -15.26
N ALA A 145 -6.55 4.72 -15.43
CA ALA A 145 -5.89 4.79 -16.73
C ALA A 145 -6.50 3.84 -17.79
N GLY A 146 -7.22 2.81 -17.37
CA GLY A 146 -7.91 1.90 -18.29
C GLY A 146 -9.18 2.46 -18.92
N ILE A 147 -9.71 3.60 -18.45
CA ILE A 147 -10.91 4.22 -19.05
C ILE A 147 -10.62 4.98 -20.35
N PHE A 148 -9.35 5.27 -20.63
CA PHE A 148 -8.95 6.11 -21.75
C PHE A 148 -9.37 5.53 -23.10
N GLU A 149 -9.82 6.42 -23.99
CA GLU A 149 -10.25 6.02 -25.33
C GLU A 149 -9.07 5.68 -26.21
N THR A 150 -8.08 6.56 -26.18
CA THR A 150 -6.83 6.34 -26.89
C THR A 150 -6.13 5.14 -26.27
N ARG A 151 -5.97 4.09 -27.07
CA ARG A 151 -5.23 2.92 -26.63
C ARG A 151 -3.80 3.37 -26.31
N LYS A 152 -3.42 3.29 -25.03
CA LYS A 152 -2.05 3.55 -24.61
C LYS A 152 -1.09 2.66 -25.41
N SER A 153 0.11 3.19 -25.68
CA SER A 153 1.13 2.42 -26.36
C SER A 153 1.44 1.14 -25.57
N SER A 154 1.80 0.05 -26.26
CA SER A 154 2.16 -1.21 -25.59
C SER A 154 3.27 -1.00 -24.56
N MET A 155 4.24 -0.12 -24.86
CA MET A 155 5.30 0.27 -23.94
C MET A 155 4.75 0.93 -22.66
N ARG A 156 3.80 1.86 -22.77
CA ARG A 156 3.17 2.50 -21.61
C ARG A 156 2.44 1.49 -20.73
N ILE A 157 1.69 0.57 -21.33
CA ILE A 157 1.01 -0.50 -20.60
C ILE A 157 2.03 -1.36 -19.84
N THR A 158 3.13 -1.75 -20.49
CA THR A 158 4.21 -2.51 -19.84
C THR A 158 4.80 -1.76 -18.64
N VAL A 159 5.03 -0.45 -18.75
CA VAL A 159 5.54 0.38 -17.66
C VAL A 159 4.57 0.41 -16.48
N ILE A 160 3.27 0.64 -16.71
CA ILE A 160 2.25 0.63 -15.66
C ILE A 160 2.18 -0.73 -14.97
N CYS A 161 2.22 -1.83 -15.74
CA CYS A 161 2.26 -3.18 -15.17
C CYS A 161 3.52 -3.40 -14.31
N LEU A 162 4.67 -2.89 -14.74
CA LEU A 162 5.91 -3.00 -13.98
C LEU A 162 5.82 -2.24 -12.66
N TYR A 163 5.24 -1.04 -12.64
CA TYR A 163 5.00 -0.30 -11.39
C TYR A 163 4.16 -1.14 -10.41
N GLY A 164 3.03 -1.67 -10.88
CA GLY A 164 2.14 -2.49 -10.06
C GLY A 164 2.81 -3.78 -9.55
N LEU A 165 3.60 -4.46 -10.38
CA LEU A 165 4.32 -5.67 -9.99
C LEU A 165 5.40 -5.41 -8.94
N LEU A 166 6.14 -4.32 -9.08
CA LEU A 166 7.18 -3.94 -8.10
C LEU A 166 6.55 -3.60 -6.75
N GLU A 167 5.54 -2.73 -6.73
CA GLU A 167 4.80 -2.40 -5.50
C GLU A 167 4.19 -3.63 -4.83
N PHE A 168 3.50 -4.46 -5.62
CA PHE A 168 2.92 -5.69 -5.11
C PHE A 168 3.99 -6.62 -4.52
N GLY A 169 5.15 -6.75 -5.17
CA GLY A 169 6.27 -7.54 -4.68
C GLY A 169 6.78 -7.06 -3.32
N PHE A 170 6.99 -5.76 -3.15
CA PHE A 170 7.44 -5.18 -1.87
C PHE A 170 6.37 -5.30 -0.79
N TYR A 171 5.10 -5.01 -1.11
CA TYR A 171 3.97 -5.19 -0.21
C TYR A 171 3.86 -6.64 0.29
N MET A 172 3.88 -7.61 -0.63
CA MET A 172 3.83 -9.03 -0.27
C MET A 172 5.08 -9.49 0.50
N GLY A 173 6.25 -8.89 0.23
CA GLY A 173 7.47 -9.13 0.99
C GLY A 173 7.31 -8.71 2.46
N LEU A 174 6.73 -7.53 2.70
CA LEU A 174 6.42 -7.05 4.05
C LEU A 174 5.36 -7.93 4.72
N VAL A 175 4.18 -8.07 4.12
CA VAL A 175 3.06 -8.87 4.69
C VAL A 175 3.49 -10.32 4.94
N GLY A 176 4.24 -10.92 4.00
CA GLY A 176 4.79 -12.26 4.17
C GLY A 176 5.78 -12.34 5.34
N GLY A 177 6.56 -11.30 5.57
CA GLY A 177 7.48 -11.18 6.71
C GLY A 177 6.78 -10.96 8.06
N LEU A 178 5.54 -10.44 8.06
CA LEU A 178 4.71 -10.31 9.26
C LEU A 178 3.99 -11.60 9.65
N ARG A 179 4.20 -12.70 8.93
CA ARG A 179 3.70 -14.00 9.36
C ARG A 179 4.63 -14.58 10.41
N THR A 180 4.07 -14.90 11.57
CA THR A 180 4.85 -15.33 12.73
C THR A 180 4.36 -16.67 13.28
N SER A 181 5.17 -17.30 14.13
CA SER A 181 4.77 -18.53 14.84
C SER A 181 3.79 -18.21 15.97
N GLY A 182 2.93 -19.16 16.34
CA GLY A 182 2.01 -18.99 17.47
C GLY A 182 2.72 -18.64 18.79
N ALA A 183 3.86 -19.29 19.08
CA ALA A 183 4.65 -18.98 20.28
C ALA A 183 5.19 -17.54 20.29
N ARG A 184 5.59 -17.03 19.13
CA ARG A 184 6.02 -15.64 18.99
C ARG A 184 4.84 -14.68 19.13
N TRP A 185 3.67 -15.05 18.62
CA TRP A 185 2.44 -14.27 18.80
C TRP A 185 2.05 -14.19 20.28
N ASP A 186 2.05 -15.31 21.00
CA ASP A 186 1.79 -15.34 22.46
C ASP A 186 2.77 -14.44 23.23
N ALA A 187 4.05 -14.44 22.84
CA ALA A 187 5.06 -13.56 23.42
C ALA A 187 4.79 -12.08 23.14
N ILE A 188 4.36 -11.74 21.92
CA ILE A 188 3.98 -10.37 21.54
C ILE A 188 2.75 -9.92 22.34
N ASP A 189 1.75 -10.79 22.48
CA ASP A 189 0.52 -10.52 23.21
C ASP A 189 0.81 -10.28 24.71
N GLN A 190 1.59 -11.17 25.34
CA GLN A 190 2.05 -10.98 26.72
C GLN A 190 2.85 -9.68 26.92
N LEU A 191 3.69 -9.31 25.93
CA LEU A 191 4.42 -8.05 25.96
C LEU A 191 3.50 -6.85 25.83
N GLY A 192 2.47 -6.93 24.98
CA GLY A 192 1.39 -5.94 24.87
C GLY A 192 0.62 -5.75 26.18
N GLU A 193 0.22 -6.84 26.82
CA GLU A 193 -0.48 -6.82 28.10
C GLU A 193 0.39 -6.25 29.24
N ALA A 194 1.68 -6.60 29.26
CA ALA A 194 2.63 -6.08 30.25
C ALA A 194 2.89 -4.57 30.02
N CYS A 195 2.98 -4.14 28.77
CA CYS A 195 3.17 -2.75 28.37
C CYS A 195 1.84 -2.03 28.12
N LYS A 196 0.89 -2.03 29.08
CA LYS A 196 -0.49 -1.52 28.91
C LYS A 196 -0.62 -0.17 28.20
N THR A 197 0.31 0.76 28.45
CA THR A 197 0.34 2.07 27.81
C THR A 197 0.50 1.97 26.29
N TYR A 198 1.28 0.99 25.82
CA TYR A 198 1.59 0.73 24.42
C TYR A 198 0.74 -0.38 23.80
N GLY A 199 0.17 -1.29 24.60
CA GLY A 199 -0.54 -2.50 24.16
C GLY A 199 -1.75 -2.28 23.24
N THR A 200 -2.18 -1.03 23.02
CA THR A 200 -3.18 -0.70 21.99
C THR A 200 -2.61 -0.74 20.57
N LEU A 201 -1.29 -0.63 20.43
CA LEU A 201 -0.54 -0.71 19.17
C LEU A 201 0.07 -2.10 19.06
N LEU A 202 -0.76 -3.10 18.82
CA LEU A 202 -0.25 -4.40 18.41
C LEU A 202 -0.02 -4.39 16.90
N PRO A 203 1.20 -4.74 16.45
CA PRO A 203 1.46 -4.95 15.04
C PRO A 203 0.53 -6.02 14.50
N GLY A 204 0.05 -5.81 13.27
CA GLY A 204 -0.86 -6.73 12.56
C GLY A 204 -0.20 -8.05 12.17
N PHE A 205 0.60 -8.66 13.05
CA PHE A 205 1.02 -10.04 12.85
C PHE A 205 -0.25 -10.90 12.89
N GLU A 206 -0.37 -11.76 11.90
CA GLU A 206 -1.35 -12.82 11.93
C GLU A 206 -0.61 -14.08 12.38
N GLU A 207 -1.11 -14.71 13.45
CA GLU A 207 -0.74 -16.09 13.73
C GLU A 207 -1.10 -16.91 12.50
N ILE A 208 -0.14 -17.68 11.96
CA ILE A 208 -0.49 -18.70 10.97
C ILE A 208 -1.29 -19.76 11.75
N PRO A 209 -2.63 -19.83 11.60
CA PRO A 209 -3.40 -20.82 12.33
C PRO A 209 -2.82 -22.17 11.95
N LYS A 210 -2.46 -22.98 12.96
CA LYS A 210 -2.03 -24.36 12.71
C LYS A 210 -3.15 -25.01 11.91
N LEU A 211 -2.92 -25.28 10.62
CA LEU A 211 -3.91 -25.95 9.77
C LEU A 211 -4.06 -27.38 10.27
N HIS A 212 -4.89 -27.56 11.29
CA HIS A 212 -5.03 -28.79 12.02
C HIS A 212 -5.78 -29.78 11.13
N GLY A 213 -5.04 -30.61 10.40
CA GLY A 213 -5.55 -31.76 9.66
C GLY A 213 -5.28 -31.80 8.14
N ILE A 214 -4.96 -30.68 7.49
CA ILE A 214 -4.83 -30.67 6.00
C ILE A 214 -3.38 -30.53 5.54
N VAL A 215 -2.53 -29.82 6.27
CA VAL A 215 -1.10 -29.71 5.94
C VAL A 215 -0.28 -29.80 7.22
N PRO A 216 0.48 -30.88 7.47
CA PRO A 216 1.38 -30.93 8.61
C PRO A 216 2.43 -29.82 8.45
N HIS A 217 2.55 -28.95 9.47
CA HIS A 217 3.67 -28.01 9.56
C HIS A 217 4.96 -28.80 9.72
N ALA A 218 5.58 -29.16 8.59
CA ALA A 218 6.94 -29.63 8.60
C ALA A 218 7.83 -28.39 8.73
N THR A 219 8.44 -28.19 9.90
CA THR A 219 9.56 -27.26 9.95
C THR A 219 10.64 -27.74 8.96
N VAL A 220 11.34 -26.83 8.28
CA VAL A 220 12.41 -27.18 7.32
C VAL A 220 13.41 -28.17 7.95
N LYS A 221 13.62 -28.07 9.27
CA LYS A 221 14.49 -28.97 10.04
C LYS A 221 13.92 -30.38 10.21
N GLU A 222 12.61 -30.53 10.42
CA GLU A 222 11.91 -31.83 10.43
C GLU A 222 11.77 -32.45 9.03
N PHE A 223 11.74 -31.62 7.98
CA PHE A 223 11.75 -32.09 6.60
C PHE A 223 13.01 -32.90 6.25
N PHE A 224 14.15 -32.57 6.87
CA PHE A 224 15.43 -33.22 6.59
C PHE A 224 15.79 -34.37 7.54
N ASN A 225 15.10 -34.56 8.68
CA ASN A 225 15.49 -35.53 9.71
C ASN A 225 14.34 -36.51 10.06
N GLY A 226 14.35 -37.75 9.51
CA GLY A 226 13.71 -38.92 10.17
C GLY A 226 12.64 -39.74 9.41
N SER A 227 13.06 -40.92 8.95
CA SER A 227 12.38 -42.24 8.84
C SER A 227 11.01 -42.45 8.16
N ASN A 228 10.11 -41.47 7.98
CA ASN A 228 8.81 -41.69 7.28
C ASN A 228 8.74 -40.91 5.95
N ARG A 229 9.85 -41.00 5.21
CA ARG A 229 10.31 -40.07 4.18
C ARG A 229 9.45 -40.06 2.90
N GLY A 230 8.88 -41.20 2.50
CA GLY A 230 8.16 -41.30 1.22
C GLY A 230 6.77 -40.67 1.25
N TYR A 231 5.95 -41.04 2.24
CA TYR A 231 4.54 -40.67 2.27
C TYR A 231 4.32 -39.19 2.57
N ARG A 232 5.02 -38.61 3.55
CA ARG A 232 4.88 -37.18 3.91
C ARG A 232 5.43 -36.24 2.83
N ALA A 233 6.57 -36.57 2.24
CA ALA A 233 7.13 -35.80 1.15
C ALA A 233 6.19 -35.79 -0.07
N PHE A 234 5.62 -36.95 -0.41
CA PHE A 234 4.64 -37.08 -1.50
C PHE A 234 3.44 -36.15 -1.29
N TRP A 235 2.76 -36.19 -0.14
CA TRP A 235 1.61 -35.33 0.12
C TRP A 235 1.95 -33.84 0.17
N THR A 236 3.14 -33.48 0.62
CA THR A 236 3.61 -32.09 0.63
C THR A 236 3.80 -31.59 -0.80
N VAL A 237 4.43 -32.39 -1.67
CA VAL A 237 4.60 -32.07 -3.10
C VAL A 237 3.24 -31.95 -3.78
N VAL A 238 2.32 -32.89 -3.54
CA VAL A 238 0.95 -32.83 -4.08
C VAL A 238 0.24 -31.56 -3.60
N GLY A 239 0.32 -31.22 -2.32
CA GLY A 239 -0.28 -30.00 -1.76
C GLY A 239 0.28 -28.73 -2.39
N LEU A 240 1.60 -28.64 -2.59
CA LEU A 240 2.24 -27.50 -3.26
C LEU A 240 1.82 -27.38 -4.72
N ILE A 241 1.70 -28.50 -5.44
CA ILE A 241 1.23 -28.51 -6.83
C ILE A 241 -0.23 -28.04 -6.90
N LEU A 242 -1.11 -28.53 -6.02
CA LEU A 242 -2.51 -28.13 -5.97
C LEU A 242 -2.66 -26.64 -5.62
N ALA A 243 -1.87 -26.14 -4.67
CA ALA A 243 -1.85 -24.72 -4.32
C ALA A 243 -1.36 -23.85 -5.49
N ALA A 244 -0.31 -24.29 -6.19
CA ALA A 244 0.18 -23.59 -7.39
C ALA A 244 -0.86 -23.57 -8.51
N ILE A 245 -1.57 -24.68 -8.75
CA ILE A 245 -2.66 -24.74 -9.74
C ILE A 245 -3.79 -23.80 -9.33
N ALA A 246 -4.24 -23.83 -8.07
CA ALA A 246 -5.28 -22.94 -7.58
C ALA A 246 -4.89 -21.45 -7.71
N ALA A 247 -3.65 -21.11 -7.36
CA ALA A 247 -3.12 -19.75 -7.54
C ALA A 247 -3.10 -19.34 -9.01
N LEU A 248 -2.69 -20.24 -9.92
CA LEU A 248 -2.72 -19.99 -11.36
C LEU A 248 -4.14 -19.81 -11.91
N ILE A 249 -5.13 -20.57 -11.41
CA ILE A 249 -6.54 -20.41 -11.81
C ILE A 249 -7.07 -19.04 -11.36
N VAL A 250 -6.80 -18.64 -10.11
CA VAL A 250 -7.19 -17.31 -9.60
C VAL A 250 -6.49 -16.21 -10.39
N LEU A 251 -5.20 -16.36 -10.70
CA LEU A 251 -4.45 -15.42 -11.53
C LEU A 251 -5.02 -15.32 -12.95
N ALA A 252 -5.31 -16.46 -13.59
CA ALA A 252 -5.89 -16.47 -14.93
C ALA A 252 -7.30 -15.86 -14.94
N GLY A 253 -8.13 -16.16 -13.95
CA GLY A 253 -9.47 -15.60 -13.80
C GLY A 253 -9.46 -14.10 -13.54
N THR A 254 -8.54 -13.61 -12.71
CA THR A 254 -8.36 -12.17 -12.46
C THR A 254 -7.84 -11.45 -13.69
N ILE A 255 -6.84 -11.99 -14.40
CA ILE A 255 -6.35 -11.44 -15.68
C ILE A 255 -7.46 -11.41 -16.72
N TRP A 256 -8.23 -12.49 -16.85
CA TRP A 256 -9.38 -12.54 -17.76
C TRP A 256 -10.42 -11.49 -17.37
N GLY A 257 -10.82 -11.42 -16.10
CA GLY A 257 -11.81 -10.47 -15.59
C GLY A 257 -11.37 -9.04 -15.85
N LEU A 258 -10.13 -8.69 -15.50
CA LEU A 258 -9.55 -7.37 -15.79
C LEU A 258 -9.54 -7.09 -17.29
N ARG A 259 -9.09 -8.04 -18.12
CA ARG A 259 -9.10 -7.89 -19.57
C ARG A 259 -10.51 -7.65 -20.11
N TRP A 260 -11.50 -8.38 -19.62
CA TRP A 260 -12.91 -8.21 -20.00
C TRP A 260 -13.44 -6.83 -19.59
N LEU A 261 -13.12 -6.37 -18.38
CA LEU A 261 -13.46 -5.03 -17.90
C LEU A 261 -12.86 -3.93 -18.79
N PHE A 262 -11.58 -4.04 -19.12
CA PHE A 262 -10.91 -3.06 -19.97
C PHE A 262 -11.38 -3.10 -21.44
N ILE A 263 -11.80 -4.26 -21.95
CA ILE A 263 -12.38 -4.36 -23.30
C ILE A 263 -13.75 -3.68 -23.35
N ASN A 264 -14.59 -3.91 -22.34
CA ASN A 264 -15.94 -3.35 -22.31
C ASN A 264 -15.98 -1.87 -21.89
N LYS A 265 -14.89 -1.35 -21.32
CA LYS A 265 -14.76 0.04 -20.85
C LYS A 265 -15.96 0.49 -20.01
N ASP A 266 -16.44 -0.38 -19.12
CA ASP A 266 -17.53 -0.02 -18.21
C ASP A 266 -17.01 0.96 -17.16
N ILE A 267 -17.11 2.26 -17.48
CA ILE A 267 -16.65 3.36 -16.64
C ILE A 267 -17.32 3.31 -15.26
N ARG A 268 -18.55 2.77 -15.13
CA ARG A 268 -19.24 2.71 -13.83
C ARG A 268 -18.53 1.72 -12.91
N LEU A 269 -18.24 0.53 -13.42
CA LEU A 269 -17.58 -0.51 -12.64
C LEU A 269 -16.12 -0.12 -12.32
N LEU A 270 -15.40 0.44 -13.29
CA LEU A 270 -14.04 0.96 -13.06
C LEU A 270 -14.07 2.13 -12.05
N GLY A 271 -15.05 3.02 -12.13
CA GLY A 271 -15.27 4.10 -11.16
C GLY A 271 -15.55 3.60 -9.73
N LEU A 272 -16.31 2.51 -9.57
CA LEU A 272 -16.55 1.89 -8.26
C LEU A 272 -15.29 1.22 -7.70
N MET A 273 -14.49 0.57 -8.55
CA MET A 273 -13.22 -0.03 -8.14
C MET A 273 -12.22 1.03 -7.66
N THR A 274 -12.06 2.12 -8.43
CA THR A 274 -11.17 3.24 -8.07
C THR A 274 -11.62 3.91 -6.79
N LEU A 275 -12.94 4.07 -6.59
CA LEU A 275 -13.50 4.55 -5.33
C LEU A 275 -13.15 3.62 -4.16
N ALA A 276 -13.33 2.30 -4.30
CA ALA A 276 -13.01 1.34 -3.25
C ALA A 276 -11.52 1.39 -2.86
N PHE A 277 -10.61 1.42 -3.83
CA PHE A 277 -9.17 1.55 -3.57
C PHE A 277 -8.81 2.88 -2.92
N THR A 278 -9.47 3.97 -3.32
CA THR A 278 -9.26 5.29 -2.71
C THR A 278 -9.76 5.34 -1.27
N VAL A 279 -10.92 4.73 -0.97
CA VAL A 279 -11.41 4.59 0.41
C VAL A 279 -10.40 3.82 1.24
N GLY A 280 -9.88 2.70 0.74
CA GLY A 280 -8.83 1.94 1.42
C GLY A 280 -7.56 2.77 1.65
N THR A 281 -7.13 3.56 0.65
CA THR A 281 -6.00 4.49 0.78
C THR A 281 -6.20 5.49 1.93
N ILE A 282 -7.40 6.08 2.03
CA ILE A 282 -7.74 7.05 3.10
C ILE A 282 -7.81 6.36 4.47
N VAL A 283 -8.36 5.15 4.54
CA VAL A 283 -8.42 4.35 5.78
C VAL A 283 -7.00 4.07 6.29
N GLU A 284 -6.10 3.61 5.43
CA GLU A 284 -4.72 3.33 5.82
C GLU A 284 -3.95 4.60 6.22
N LEU A 285 -4.18 5.72 5.54
CA LEU A 285 -3.66 7.02 5.98
C LEU A 285 -4.16 7.38 7.38
N GLY A 286 -5.46 7.19 7.65
CA GLY A 286 -6.03 7.39 8.99
C GLY A 286 -5.42 6.47 10.05
N MET A 287 -5.11 5.22 9.68
CA MET A 287 -4.43 4.27 10.57
C MET A 287 -2.99 4.70 10.86
N MET A 288 -2.26 5.22 9.87
CA MET A 288 -0.93 5.81 10.06
C MET A 288 -1.00 6.99 11.04
N GLU A 289 -1.91 7.95 10.83
CA GLU A 289 -2.06 9.13 11.71
C GLU A 289 -2.47 8.76 13.14
N ARG A 290 -3.37 7.79 13.28
CA ARG A 290 -3.74 7.26 14.59
C ARG A 290 -2.53 6.65 15.29
N THR A 291 -1.73 5.85 14.57
CA THR A 291 -0.54 5.19 15.11
C THR A 291 0.50 6.22 15.56
N ARG A 292 0.72 7.26 14.73
CA ARG A 292 1.58 8.41 15.08
C ARG A 292 1.10 9.14 16.33
N SER A 293 -0.19 9.44 16.40
CA SER A 293 -0.79 10.18 17.52
C SER A 293 -0.67 9.42 18.84
N ILE A 294 -0.90 8.11 18.82
CA ILE A 294 -0.72 7.25 20.01
C ILE A 294 0.75 7.28 20.43
N MET A 295 1.69 7.06 19.50
CA MET A 295 3.11 7.07 19.86
C MET A 295 3.60 8.42 20.36
N GLN A 296 3.14 9.53 19.77
CA GLN A 296 3.46 10.86 20.23
C GLN A 296 2.93 11.12 21.65
N ALA A 297 1.71 10.64 21.96
CA ALA A 297 1.14 10.77 23.30
C ALA A 297 1.93 9.97 24.35
N ILE A 298 2.52 8.84 23.97
CA ILE A 298 3.28 7.98 24.89
C ILE A 298 4.73 8.47 25.07
N THR A 299 5.41 8.80 23.97
CA THR A 299 6.84 9.17 23.97
C THR A 299 7.08 10.65 24.24
N GLY A 300 6.06 11.50 24.05
CA GLY A 300 6.15 12.93 24.31
C GLY A 300 7.23 13.62 23.45
N ALA A 301 8.18 14.27 24.11
CA ALA A 301 9.25 15.01 23.43
C ALA A 301 10.28 14.11 22.74
N GLU A 302 10.34 12.82 23.11
CA GLU A 302 11.26 11.86 22.51
C GLU A 302 10.74 11.30 21.18
N PHE A 303 9.54 11.71 20.72
CA PHE A 303 8.99 11.28 19.45
C PHE A 303 9.83 11.79 18.27
N GLY A 304 10.64 10.89 17.69
CA GLY A 304 11.63 11.19 16.67
C GLY A 304 11.04 11.67 15.34
N ASP A 305 9.76 11.37 15.09
CA ASP A 305 9.08 11.73 13.83
C ASP A 305 8.78 13.22 13.68
N ASN A 306 8.97 14.02 14.73
CA ASN A 306 8.80 15.48 14.67
C ASN A 306 9.95 16.19 13.92
N GLN A 307 10.94 15.44 13.43
CA GLN A 307 12.12 15.98 12.76
C GLN A 307 11.95 16.04 11.24
N TRP A 308 12.53 17.10 10.66
CA TRP A 308 12.67 17.26 9.21
C TRP A 308 14.01 16.72 8.73
N GLY A 309 13.96 15.80 7.77
CA GLY A 309 15.13 15.29 7.06
C GLY A 309 15.26 15.89 5.65
N PHE A 310 16.47 15.88 5.10
CA PHE A 310 16.72 16.31 3.72
C PHE A 310 15.86 15.55 2.70
N GLY A 311 15.76 14.22 2.85
CA GLY A 311 14.94 13.38 1.97
C GLY A 311 13.45 13.75 1.99
N GLN A 312 12.93 14.20 3.14
CA GLN A 312 11.55 14.64 3.27
C GLN A 312 11.27 15.96 2.53
N VAL A 313 12.24 16.88 2.54
CA VAL A 313 12.12 18.13 1.78
C VAL A 313 12.17 17.83 0.30
N VAL A 314 13.10 16.99 -0.14
CA VAL A 314 13.22 16.59 -1.56
C VAL A 314 11.96 15.87 -2.04
N SER A 315 11.33 15.04 -1.22
CA SER A 315 10.13 14.31 -1.62
C SER A 315 8.93 15.22 -1.89
N LEU A 316 8.83 16.38 -1.21
CA LEU A 316 7.80 17.38 -1.52
C LEU A 316 7.95 17.96 -2.94
N PHE A 317 9.19 18.09 -3.43
CA PHE A 317 9.45 18.61 -4.77
C PHE A 317 9.06 17.64 -5.89
N LEU A 318 8.90 16.34 -5.61
CA LEU A 318 8.40 15.38 -6.59
C LEU A 318 6.98 15.73 -7.06
N TRP A 319 6.20 16.41 -6.22
CA TRP A 319 4.82 16.78 -6.52
C TRP A 319 4.69 18.10 -7.31
N VAL A 320 5.72 18.94 -7.30
CA VAL A 320 5.70 20.27 -7.93
C VAL A 320 5.39 20.21 -9.43
N PRO A 321 5.98 19.32 -10.24
CA PRO A 321 5.65 19.20 -11.66
C PRO A 321 4.15 18.96 -11.92
N ILE A 322 3.50 18.13 -11.10
CA ILE A 322 2.06 17.86 -11.22
C ILE A 322 1.23 19.08 -10.86
N CYS A 323 1.61 19.81 -9.82
CA CYS A 323 0.93 21.06 -9.47
C CYS A 323 1.02 22.09 -10.61
N ILE A 324 2.20 22.23 -11.23
CA ILE A 324 2.41 23.15 -12.36
C ILE A 324 1.61 22.70 -13.58
N GLN A 325 1.65 21.41 -13.91
CA GLN A 325 0.90 20.87 -15.05
C GLN A 325 -0.62 21.02 -14.84
N ALA A 326 -1.12 20.74 -13.63
CA ALA A 326 -2.53 20.93 -13.30
C ALA A 326 -2.96 22.39 -13.41
N ALA A 327 -2.13 23.34 -12.92
CA ALA A 327 -2.39 24.77 -13.04
C ALA A 327 -2.40 25.22 -14.51
N TYR A 328 -1.47 24.73 -15.32
CA TYR A 328 -1.40 25.01 -16.75
C TYR A 328 -2.64 24.48 -17.49
N THR A 329 -3.01 23.21 -17.29
CA THR A 329 -4.21 22.60 -17.89
C THR A 329 -5.48 23.34 -17.45
N GLY A 330 -5.59 23.73 -16.18
CA GLY A 330 -6.71 24.51 -15.68
C GLY A 330 -6.82 25.91 -16.31
N MET A 331 -5.68 26.54 -16.61
CA MET A 331 -5.64 27.83 -17.31
C MET A 331 -6.06 27.68 -18.77
N GLN A 332 -5.55 26.67 -19.48
CA GLN A 332 -5.95 26.39 -20.86
C GLN A 332 -7.45 26.08 -20.97
N TRP A 333 -7.99 25.30 -20.03
CA TRP A 333 -9.43 25.01 -19.99
C TRP A 333 -10.27 26.30 -19.90
N ARG A 334 -9.91 27.22 -19.01
CA ARG A 334 -10.60 28.52 -18.89
C ARG A 334 -10.50 29.39 -20.15
N LEU A 335 -9.42 29.27 -20.92
CA LEU A 335 -9.27 30.00 -22.18
C LEU A 335 -10.16 29.39 -23.27
N ASN A 336 -10.21 28.07 -23.36
CA ASN A 336 -11.03 27.35 -24.34
C ASN A 336 -12.54 27.56 -24.09
N ASP A 337 -13.00 27.59 -22.84
CA ASP A 337 -14.41 27.87 -22.50
C ASP A 337 -14.87 29.28 -22.89
N ARG A 338 -13.93 30.23 -23.03
CA ARG A 338 -14.24 31.63 -23.41
C ARG A 338 -14.32 31.84 -24.92
N LEU A 339 -13.79 30.91 -25.70
CA LEU A 339 -13.93 30.96 -27.15
C LEU A 339 -15.33 30.40 -27.48
N PRO A 340 -16.27 31.22 -27.99
CA PRO A 340 -17.54 30.68 -28.44
C PRO A 340 -17.24 29.57 -29.44
N ILE A 341 -17.97 28.46 -29.34
CA ILE A 341 -17.93 27.35 -30.30
C ILE A 341 -18.40 27.92 -31.65
N SER A 342 -17.49 28.60 -32.32
CA SER A 342 -17.73 29.31 -33.56
C SER A 342 -17.72 28.27 -34.66
N GLY A 343 -18.90 27.75 -34.97
CA GLY A 343 -19.12 27.05 -36.24
C GLY A 343 -19.08 25.54 -36.18
N SER A 344 -19.86 24.92 -35.30
CA SER A 344 -20.59 23.69 -35.70
C SER A 344 -21.82 24.11 -36.52
N GLY A 345 -21.55 24.81 -37.62
CA GLY A 345 -22.49 24.99 -38.70
C GLY A 345 -22.57 23.68 -39.49
N ALA A 346 -23.80 23.30 -39.83
CA ALA A 346 -24.14 22.20 -40.73
C ALA A 346 -23.93 20.78 -40.19
N LYS A 347 -24.76 20.38 -39.21
CA LYS A 347 -25.37 19.04 -39.32
C LYS A 347 -26.12 19.00 -40.65
N HIS A 348 -25.59 18.26 -41.61
CA HIS A 348 -26.32 17.78 -42.77
C HIS A 348 -27.66 17.21 -42.29
N ALA A 349 -28.74 17.95 -42.55
CA ALA A 349 -30.07 17.38 -42.54
C ALA A 349 -30.12 16.36 -43.68
N SER A 350 -30.10 15.08 -43.35
CA SER A 350 -30.41 14.02 -44.31
C SER A 350 -31.81 14.29 -44.88
N PRO A 351 -31.99 14.27 -46.21
CA PRO A 351 -33.31 14.45 -46.81
C PRO A 351 -34.18 13.25 -46.41
N VAL A 352 -35.28 13.54 -45.71
CA VAL A 352 -36.36 12.58 -45.49
C VAL A 352 -37.08 12.40 -46.83
N THR A 353 -36.66 11.42 -47.61
CA THR A 353 -37.46 10.90 -48.73
C THR A 353 -38.67 10.16 -48.16
N ARG A 354 -39.83 10.83 -48.14
CA ARG A 354 -41.13 10.14 -48.02
C ARG A 354 -41.38 9.35 -49.32
N PRO A 355 -41.80 8.08 -49.27
CA PRO A 355 -42.39 7.44 -50.43
C PRO A 355 -43.78 8.03 -50.66
N LEU A 356 -44.01 8.58 -51.85
CA LEU A 356 -45.34 8.78 -52.39
C LEU A 356 -45.79 7.45 -53.01
N LEU A 357 -46.94 6.96 -52.54
CA LEU A 357 -47.91 6.04 -53.14
C LEU A 357 -47.41 4.95 -54.10
#